data_AF-A0A5J6HZM0-F1
#
_entry.id   AF-A0A5J6HZM0-F1
#
_cell.length_a   1.000
_cell.length_b   1.000
_cell.length_c   1.000
_cell.angle_alpha   90.00
_cell.angle_beta   90.00
_cell.angle_gamma   90.00
#
_symmetry.space_group_name_H-M   'P 1'
#
loop_
_entity.id
_entity.type
_entity.pdbx_description
1 polymer ?
#
loop_
_entity_poly.entity_id
_entity_poly.type
_entity_poly.pdbx_seq_one_letter_code
_entity_poly.pdbx_strand_id
1 'polypeptide(L)'
;MTRLETLKTNLVDEVKELKKCLKTATQDVGGEGKTGKSWVGKTADKWHDEVQGNRGRMIRELDKLIPAVEARIKELPPKVSASTARMMNKEMQYMYR
;
A
#
# COMPACT_ATOMS: atom_id res chain seq x y z
N MET A 1 12.91 3.76 -16.89
CA MET A 1 12.35 3.21 -15.64
C MET A 1 12.04 1.74 -15.86
N THR A 2 12.43 0.85 -14.96
CA THR A 2 12.20 -0.59 -15.08
C THR A 2 10.77 -0.96 -14.70
N ARG A 3 10.21 -2.07 -15.20
CA ARG A 3 8.83 -2.51 -14.84
C ARG A 3 8.59 -2.58 -13.33
N LEU A 4 9.63 -2.96 -12.57
CA LEU A 4 9.58 -3.09 -11.12
C LEU A 4 9.60 -1.72 -10.42
N GLU A 5 10.39 -0.78 -10.91
CA GLU A 5 10.36 0.62 -10.46
C GLU A 5 8.99 1.27 -10.74
N THR A 6 8.43 1.04 -11.93
CA THR A 6 7.08 1.51 -12.29
C THR A 6 6.02 0.93 -11.36
N LEU A 7 6.07 -0.38 -11.09
CA LEU A 7 5.14 -1.02 -10.15
C LEU A 7 5.26 -0.43 -8.74
N LYS A 8 6.48 -0.16 -8.26
CA LYS A 8 6.72 0.49 -6.97
C LYS A 8 6.10 1.89 -6.93
N THR A 9 6.34 2.71 -7.96
CA THR A 9 5.77 4.07 -8.04
C THR A 9 4.25 4.03 -8.04
N ASN A 10 3.64 3.17 -8.86
CA ASN A 10 2.18 3.03 -8.89
C ASN A 10 1.62 2.64 -7.52
N LEU A 11 2.27 1.71 -6.82
CA LEU A 11 1.84 1.30 -5.48
C LEU A 11 1.95 2.45 -4.46
N VAL A 12 3.00 3.27 -4.54
CA VAL A 12 3.13 4.48 -3.69
C VAL A 12 1.98 5.44 -3.93
N ASP A 13 1.63 5.67 -5.19
CA ASP A 13 0.54 6.57 -5.57
C ASP A 13 -0.83 6.01 -5.14
N GLU A 14 -1.09 4.73 -5.34
CA GLU A 14 -2.30 4.05 -4.88
C GLU A 14 -2.45 4.10 -3.35
N VAL A 15 -1.38 3.81 -2.60
CA VAL A 15 -1.39 3.89 -1.13
C VAL A 15 -1.68 5.32 -0.67
N LYS A 16 -1.14 6.32 -1.37
CA LYS A 16 -1.39 7.74 -1.08
C LYS A 16 -2.85 8.12 -1.31
N GLU A 17 -3.44 7.73 -2.44
CA GLU A 17 -4.84 8.00 -2.74
C GLU A 17 -5.78 7.24 -1.79
N LEU A 18 -5.50 5.99 -1.45
CA LEU A 18 -6.28 5.24 -0.47
C LEU A 18 -6.29 5.91 0.90
N LYS A 19 -5.15 6.40 1.39
CA LYS A 19 -5.07 7.16 2.65
C LYS A 19 -5.90 8.44 2.61
N LYS A 20 -5.91 9.12 1.47
CA LYS A 20 -6.72 10.32 1.25
C LYS A 20 -8.21 9.99 1.25
N CYS A 21 -8.64 8.95 0.53
CA CYS A 21 -10.02 8.46 0.54
C CYS A 21 -10.49 8.10 1.95
N LEU A 22 -9.66 7.39 2.73
CA LEU A 22 -9.97 7.06 4.12
C LEU A 22 -10.12 8.31 4.99
N LYS A 23 -9.26 9.32 4.80
CA LYS A 23 -9.37 10.59 5.52
C LYS A 23 -10.69 11.29 5.19
N THR A 24 -11.00 11.48 3.91
CA THR A 24 -12.24 12.13 3.47
C THR A 24 -13.47 11.39 3.97
N ALA A 25 -13.52 10.07 3.82
CA ALA A 25 -14.63 9.25 4.30
C ALA A 25 -14.86 9.40 5.81
N THR A 26 -13.80 9.57 6.62
CA THR A 26 -13.95 9.85 8.06
C THR A 26 -14.31 11.29 8.39
N GLN A 27 -14.02 12.26 7.51
CA GLN A 27 -14.37 13.66 7.71
C GLN A 27 -15.87 13.88 7.53
N ASP A 28 -16.46 13.28 6.48
CA ASP A 28 -17.89 13.41 6.15
C ASP A 28 -18.82 12.94 7.27
N VAL A 29 -18.33 12.02 8.10
CA VAL A 29 -19.09 11.45 9.21
C VAL A 29 -18.89 12.17 10.53
N GLY A 30 -17.93 13.10 10.66
CA GLY A 30 -17.76 13.91 11.86
C GLY A 30 -16.31 14.09 12.29
N GLY A 31 -15.46 14.51 11.33
CA GLY A 31 -13.99 14.47 11.35
C GLY A 31 -13.22 15.01 12.57
N GLU A 32 -11.90 15.14 12.39
CA GLU A 32 -10.95 15.66 13.38
C GLU A 32 -11.40 17.05 13.86
N GLY A 33 -12.04 17.11 15.04
CA GLY A 33 -12.44 18.38 15.67
C GLY A 33 -13.82 18.41 16.33
N LYS A 34 -14.69 17.40 16.14
CA LYS A 34 -16.07 17.39 16.69
C LYS A 34 -16.93 18.61 16.30
N THR A 35 -16.47 19.47 15.39
CA THR A 35 -17.18 20.65 14.91
C THR A 35 -17.92 20.28 13.63
N GLY A 36 -19.24 20.51 13.61
CA GLY A 36 -20.11 20.16 12.47
C GLY A 36 -20.69 18.75 12.48
N LYS A 37 -20.76 18.08 13.64
CA LYS A 37 -21.46 16.79 13.76
C LYS A 37 -22.95 16.96 13.44
N SER A 38 -23.41 16.34 12.35
CA SER A 38 -24.84 16.22 12.03
C SER A 38 -25.56 15.25 12.97
N TRP A 39 -24.81 14.37 13.65
CA TRP A 39 -25.31 13.39 14.62
C TRP A 39 -24.52 13.43 15.92
N VAL A 40 -25.22 13.67 17.04
CA VAL A 40 -24.65 13.91 18.38
C VAL A 40 -25.31 13.02 19.44
N GLY A 41 -24.63 12.85 20.58
CA GLY A 41 -25.06 12.01 21.71
C GLY A 41 -24.15 10.79 21.91
N LYS A 42 -24.34 10.08 23.03
CA LYS A 42 -23.44 8.98 23.46
C LYS A 42 -23.22 7.90 22.39
N THR A 43 -24.29 7.52 21.68
CA THR A 43 -24.20 6.54 20.59
C THR A 43 -23.42 7.08 19.39
N ALA A 44 -23.66 8.34 19.03
CA ALA A 44 -22.94 8.99 17.94
C ALA A 44 -21.45 9.12 18.28
N ASP A 45 -21.11 9.51 19.51
CA ASP A 45 -19.71 9.60 19.96
C ASP A 45 -18.98 8.25 19.86
N LYS A 46 -19.60 7.17 20.34
CA LYS A 46 -19.03 5.82 20.21
C LYS A 46 -18.78 5.46 18.74
N TRP A 47 -19.74 5.76 17.87
CA TRP A 47 -19.61 5.46 16.45
C TRP A 47 -18.51 6.29 15.77
N HIS A 48 -18.38 7.58 16.12
CA HIS A 48 -17.28 8.43 15.64
C HIS A 48 -15.92 7.87 16.06
N ASP A 49 -15.78 7.43 17.32
CA ASP A 49 -14.55 6.84 17.84
C ASP A 49 -14.21 5.52 17.12
N GLU A 50 -15.21 4.67 16.86
CA GLU A 50 -15.06 3.41 16.11
C GLU A 50 -14.60 3.67 14.67
N VAL A 51 -15.18 4.66 13.99
CA VAL A 51 -14.79 5.06 12.64
C VAL A 51 -13.35 5.58 12.60
N GLN A 52 -12.97 6.45 13.54
CA GLN A 52 -11.60 6.95 13.66
C GLN A 52 -10.61 5.80 13.94
N GLY A 53 -10.97 4.88 14.84
CA GLY A 53 -10.19 3.68 15.15
C GLY A 53 -10.00 2.76 13.96
N ASN A 54 -11.06 2.52 13.17
CA ASN A 54 -11.01 1.74 11.94
C ASN A 54 -10.08 2.36 10.90
N ARG A 55 -10.22 3.67 10.63
CA ARG A 55 -9.30 4.41 9.75
C ARG A 55 -7.86 4.25 10.21
N GLY A 56 -7.59 4.45 11.50
CA GLY A 56 -6.25 4.34 12.06
C GLY A 56 -5.67 2.92 11.94
N ARG A 57 -6.49 1.87 12.00
CA ARG A 57 -6.06 0.49 11.71
C ARG A 57 -5.72 0.31 10.23
N MET A 58 -6.59 0.75 9.32
CA MET A 58 -6.39 0.60 7.88
C MET A 58 -5.14 1.35 7.39
N ILE A 59 -4.91 2.58 7.86
CA ILE A 59 -3.70 3.35 7.53
C ILE A 59 -2.44 2.60 7.97
N ARG A 60 -2.43 2.03 9.18
CA ARG A 60 -1.28 1.24 9.68
C ARG A 60 -1.00 -0.01 8.85
N GLU A 61 -2.02 -0.67 8.31
CA GLU A 61 -1.80 -1.79 7.38
C GLU A 61 -1.26 -1.31 6.03
N LEU A 62 -1.77 -0.19 5.50
CA LEU A 62 -1.26 0.42 4.27
C LEU A 62 0.21 0.85 4.40
N ASP A 63 0.63 1.35 5.58
CA ASP A 63 2.02 1.73 5.86
C ASP A 63 3.01 0.56 5.74
N LYS A 64 2.55 -0.69 5.88
CA LYS A 64 3.39 -1.88 5.76
C LYS A 64 3.63 -2.32 4.33
N LEU A 65 2.80 -1.90 3.37
CA LEU A 65 2.84 -2.41 2.00
C LEU A 65 4.11 -1.97 1.25
N ILE A 66 4.47 -0.68 1.32
CA ILE A 66 5.65 -0.17 0.62
C ILE A 66 6.94 -0.83 1.14
N PRO A 67 7.21 -0.87 2.45
CA PRO A 67 8.41 -1.55 2.98
C PRO A 67 8.46 -3.04 2.63
N ALA A 68 7.33 -3.75 2.65
CA ALA A 68 7.29 -5.17 2.29
C ALA A 68 7.67 -5.40 0.83
N VAL A 69 7.16 -4.56 -0.08
CA VAL A 69 7.52 -4.63 -1.51
C VAL A 69 8.98 -4.25 -1.72
N GLU A 70 9.49 -3.21 -1.06
CA GLU A 70 10.91 -2.83 -1.13
C GLU A 70 11.84 -3.95 -0.64
N ALA A 71 11.50 -4.59 0.47
CA ALA A 71 12.25 -5.73 1.00
C ALA A 71 12.30 -6.86 -0.04
N ARG A 72 11.15 -7.19 -0.63
CA ARG A 72 11.08 -8.25 -1.65
C ARG A 72 11.85 -7.91 -2.91
N ILE A 73 11.84 -6.64 -3.35
CA ILE A 73 12.65 -6.16 -4.48
C ILE A 73 14.14 -6.33 -4.18
N LYS A 74 14.58 -6.03 -2.96
CA LYS A 74 15.98 -6.12 -2.55
C LYS A 74 16.48 -7.58 -2.48
N GLU A 75 15.61 -8.53 -2.19
CA GLU A 75 15.91 -9.96 -2.21
C GLU A 75 16.10 -10.54 -3.62
N LEU A 76 15.60 -9.85 -4.66
CA LEU A 76 15.76 -10.32 -6.02
C LEU A 76 17.23 -10.22 -6.44
N PRO A 77 17.76 -11.23 -7.16
CA PRO A 77 19.13 -11.17 -7.66
C PRO A 77 19.32 -9.91 -8.53
N PRO A 78 20.51 -9.28 -8.47
CA PRO A 78 20.81 -8.11 -9.28
C PRO A 78 20.51 -8.42 -10.75
N LYS A 79 19.99 -7.43 -11.48
CA LYS A 79 19.66 -7.58 -12.90
C LYS A 79 20.86 -8.16 -13.64
N VAL A 80 20.72 -9.41 -14.06
CA VAL A 80 21.67 -10.03 -14.96
C VAL A 80 21.60 -9.33 -16.31
N SER A 81 22.75 -9.15 -16.95
CA SER A 81 22.79 -8.57 -18.29
C SER A 81 21.96 -9.43 -19.26
N ALA A 82 21.49 -8.85 -20.37
CA ALA A 82 20.69 -9.59 -21.35
C ALA A 82 21.44 -10.79 -21.97
N SER A 83 22.79 -10.77 -21.96
CA SER A 83 23.60 -11.92 -22.37
C SER A 83 23.62 -13.00 -21.28
N THR A 84 23.81 -12.62 -20.01
CA THR A 84 23.76 -13.53 -18.86
C THR A 84 22.39 -14.20 -18.73
N ALA A 85 21.29 -13.47 -18.90
CA ALA A 85 19.93 -14.03 -18.87
C ALA A 85 19.71 -15.08 -19.99
N ARG A 86 20.21 -14.81 -21.20
CA ARG A 86 20.14 -15.75 -22.33
C ARG A 86 20.94 -17.02 -22.07
N MET A 87 22.10 -16.90 -21.43
CA MET A 87 22.96 -18.02 -21.07
C MET A 87 22.28 -18.92 -20.02
N MET A 88 21.77 -18.32 -18.94
CA MET A 88 21.04 -19.04 -17.88
C MET A 88 19.81 -19.77 -18.41
N ASN A 89 19.02 -19.15 -19.30
CA ASN A 89 17.87 -19.82 -19.93
C ASN A 89 18.29 -21.03 -20.79
N LYS A 90 19.43 -20.93 -21.47
CA LYS A 90 19.95 -22.03 -22.28
C LYS A 90 20.41 -23.18 -21.40
N GLU A 91 21.14 -22.89 -20.32
CA GLU A 91 21.56 -23.89 -19.31
C GLU A 91 20.36 -24.59 -18.67
N MET A 92 19.32 -23.85 -18.30
CA MET A 92 18.08 -24.42 -17.80
C MET A 92 17.42 -25.37 -18.82
N GLN A 93 17.40 -25.02 -20.10
CA GLN A 93 16.87 -25.91 -21.15
C GLN A 93 17.68 -27.19 -21.36
N TYR A 94 18.96 -27.21 -21.00
CA TYR A 94 19.79 -28.42 -21.05
C TYR A 94 19.62 -29.30 -19.80
N MET A 95 19.35 -28.70 -18.64
CA MET A 95 19.17 -29.43 -17.37
C MET A 95 17.85 -30.22 -17.28
N TYR A 96 16.83 -29.84 -18.05
CA TYR A 96 15.53 -30.54 -18.12
C TYR A 96 15.35 -31.38 -19.38
N ARG A 97 16.46 -31.79 -20.01
CA ARG A 97 16.44 -32.58 -21.25
C ARG A 97 17.03 -33.97 -21.06
#